data_AF-A0A8T3ZJZ4-F1
#
_entry.id   AF-A0A8T3ZJZ4-F1
#
_cell.length_a   1.000
_cell.length_b   1.000
_cell.length_c   1.000
_cell.angle_alpha   90.00
_cell.angle_beta   90.00
_cell.angle_gamma   90.00
#
_symmetry.space_group_name_H-M   'P 1'
#
loop_
_entity.id
_entity.type
_entity.pdbx_description
1 polymer ?
#
loop_
_entity_poly.entity_id
_entity_poly.type
_entity_poly.pdbx_seq_one_letter_code
_entity_poly.pdbx_strand_id
1 'polypeptide(L)'
;MKLLLVSFMLAILFLGSIHIYYTYKSSPYISEKDFCNVDSDCVPEECCHPTSCVNIQHRPNCEGIMCTAVCQGLIDCGAGKCSCIDNRCQVVSG
;
A
#
# COMPACT_ATOMS: atom_id res chain seq x y z
N MET A 1 -40.19 21.01 25.75
CA MET A 1 -40.10 19.89 24.79
C MET A 1 -39.37 20.25 23.49
N LYS A 2 -39.75 21.31 22.76
CA LYS A 2 -39.05 21.74 21.52
C LYS A 2 -37.56 22.04 21.71
N LEU A 3 -37.17 22.73 22.79
CA LEU A 3 -35.77 23.05 23.09
C LEU A 3 -34.91 21.81 23.38
N LEU A 4 -35.48 20.79 24.05
CA LEU A 4 -34.84 19.50 24.32
C LEU A 4 -34.63 18.67 23.05
N LEU A 5 -35.58 18.73 22.11
CA LEU A 5 -35.46 18.05 20.81
C LEU A 5 -34.35 18.69 19.95
N VAL A 6 -34.21 20.02 19.99
CA VAL A 6 -33.16 20.73 19.26
C VAL A 6 -31.77 20.43 19.82
N SER A 7 -31.59 20.42 21.15
CA SER A 7 -30.29 20.10 21.76
C SER A 7 -29.87 18.65 21.50
N PHE A 8 -30.82 17.71 21.49
CA PHE A 8 -30.56 16.31 21.15
C PHE A 8 -30.12 16.12 19.69
N MET A 9 -30.78 16.81 18.75
CA MET A 9 -30.39 16.79 17.33
C MET A 9 -28.96 17.32 17.13
N LEU A 10 -28.59 18.41 17.83
CA LEU A 10 -27.23 18.97 17.76
C LEU A 10 -26.17 18.03 18.34
N ALA A 11 -26.48 17.33 19.44
CA ALA A 11 -25.57 16.35 20.03
C ALA A 11 -25.31 15.16 19.09
N ILE A 12 -26.33 14.66 18.39
CA ILE A 12 -26.17 13.58 17.40
C ILE A 12 -25.28 14.03 16.25
N LEU A 13 -25.48 15.25 15.72
CA LEU A 13 -24.64 15.78 14.64
C LEU A 13 -23.17 15.92 15.06
N PHE A 14 -22.92 16.35 16.30
CA PHE A 14 -21.57 16.49 16.83
C PHE A 14 -20.89 15.13 17.06
N LEU A 15 -21.61 14.16 17.62
CA LEU A 15 -21.08 12.79 17.80
C LEU A 15 -20.86 12.10 16.44
N GLY A 16 -21.75 12.33 15.47
CA GLY A 16 -21.62 11.82 14.11
C GLY A 16 -20.40 12.38 13.37
N SER A 17 -20.16 13.69 13.46
CA SER A 17 -19.00 14.32 12.82
C SER A 17 -17.68 13.87 13.45
N ILE A 18 -17.65 13.66 14.76
CA ILE A 18 -16.49 13.07 15.46
C ILE A 18 -16.23 11.65 14.96
N HIS A 19 -17.26 10.81 14.86
CA HIS A 19 -17.10 9.44 14.36
C HIS A 19 -16.56 9.43 12.93
N ILE A 20 -17.14 10.26 12.04
CA ILE A 20 -16.68 10.41 10.65
C ILE A 20 -15.22 10.87 10.61
N TYR A 21 -14.84 11.86 11.42
CA TYR A 21 -13.46 12.33 11.50
C TYR A 21 -12.48 11.20 11.87
N TYR A 22 -12.82 10.38 12.88
CA TYR A 22 -11.99 9.25 13.27
C TYR A 22 -11.91 8.17 12.17
N THR A 23 -13.00 7.89 11.46
CA THR A 23 -12.99 6.93 10.33
C THR A 23 -12.17 7.41 9.14
N TYR A 24 -12.18 8.70 8.83
CA TYR A 24 -11.39 9.26 7.73
C TYR A 24 -9.89 9.23 8.03
N LYS A 25 -9.51 9.53 9.29
CA LYS A 25 -8.12 9.51 9.73
C LYS A 25 -7.48 8.12 9.61
N SER A 26 -8.27 7.05 9.69
CA SER A 26 -7.78 5.68 9.61
C SER A 26 -7.63 5.15 8.18
N SER A 27 -7.93 5.94 7.14
CA SER A 27 -7.79 5.48 5.75
C SER A 27 -6.32 5.15 5.44
N PRO A 28 -6.01 3.92 5.00
CA PRO A 28 -4.65 3.56 4.61
C PRO A 28 -4.28 4.31 3.32
N TYR A 29 -3.37 5.27 3.43
CA TYR A 29 -2.79 5.92 2.26
C TYR A 29 -1.86 4.93 1.55
N ILE A 30 -2.22 4.56 0.32
CA ILE A 30 -1.35 3.82 -0.60
C ILE A 30 -0.75 4.84 -1.55
N SER A 31 0.57 4.88 -1.63
CA SER A 31 1.25 5.77 -2.56
C SER A 31 1.07 5.27 -4.00
N GLU A 32 1.09 6.17 -4.98
CA GLU A 32 1.02 5.76 -6.40
C GLU A 32 2.17 4.81 -6.79
N LYS A 33 3.31 4.92 -6.10
CA LYS A 33 4.47 4.04 -6.28
C LYS A 33 4.18 2.60 -5.88
N ASP A 34 3.36 2.39 -4.86
CA ASP A 34 3.05 1.05 -4.36
C ASP A 34 1.70 0.53 -4.88
N PHE A 35 0.87 1.39 -5.47
CA PHE A 35 -0.50 1.05 -5.86
C PHE A 35 -0.53 0.04 -7.02
N CYS A 36 -1.45 -0.92 -6.98
CA CYS A 36 -1.65 -1.89 -8.05
C CYS A 36 -3.10 -2.36 -8.13
N ASN A 37 -3.46 -2.94 -9.28
CA ASN A 37 -4.74 -3.62 -9.48
C ASN A 37 -4.56 -5.13 -9.63
N VAL A 38 -3.46 -5.56 -10.25
CA VAL A 38 -3.14 -6.97 -10.52
C VAL A 38 -1.66 -7.27 -10.28
N ASP A 39 -1.32 -8.54 -10.07
CA ASP A 39 0.06 -8.98 -9.83
C ASP A 39 1.06 -8.50 -10.90
N SER A 40 0.64 -8.44 -12.16
CA SER A 40 1.49 -7.97 -13.27
C SER A 40 1.82 -6.48 -13.22
N ASP A 41 1.14 -5.71 -12.37
CA ASP A 41 1.47 -4.30 -12.14
C ASP A 41 2.69 -4.16 -11.21
N CYS A 42 3.10 -5.23 -10.53
CA CYS A 42 4.15 -5.18 -9.51
C CYS A 42 5.46 -5.78 -10.01
N VAL A 43 6.55 -5.03 -9.81
CA VAL A 43 7.92 -5.43 -10.16
C VAL A 43 8.87 -5.14 -9.01
N PRO A 44 10.06 -5.79 -8.98
CA PRO A 44 11.08 -5.48 -7.98
C PRO A 44 11.46 -3.99 -7.96
N GLU A 45 11.61 -3.41 -6.76
CA GLU A 45 12.00 -2.00 -6.59
C GLU A 45 13.48 -1.77 -6.86
N GLU A 46 14.31 -2.76 -6.55
CA GLU A 46 15.76 -2.70 -6.71
C GLU A 46 16.23 -3.61 -7.85
N CYS A 47 17.32 -3.22 -8.51
CA CYS A 47 17.90 -4.00 -9.59
C CYS A 47 18.61 -5.28 -9.13
N CYS A 48 19.19 -5.25 -7.93
CA CYS A 48 19.92 -6.37 -7.35
C CYS A 48 19.40 -6.62 -5.94
N HIS A 49 19.22 -7.90 -5.59
CA HIS A 49 18.79 -8.31 -4.24
C HIS A 49 17.51 -7.59 -3.78
N PRO A 50 16.43 -7.58 -4.59
CA PRO A 50 15.26 -6.79 -4.28
C PRO A 50 14.57 -7.26 -3.00
N THR A 51 14.24 -6.29 -2.14
CA THR A 51 13.57 -6.52 -0.86
C THR A 51 12.15 -5.98 -0.83
N SER A 52 11.78 -5.19 -1.83
CA SER A 52 10.45 -4.60 -1.99
C SER A 52 9.97 -4.64 -3.44
N CYS A 53 8.70 -4.28 -3.61
CA CYS A 53 8.01 -4.27 -4.90
C CYS A 53 7.35 -2.91 -5.10
N VAL A 54 7.35 -2.44 -6.34
CA VAL A 54 6.71 -1.19 -6.78
C VAL A 54 5.84 -1.43 -7.99
N ASN A 55 4.95 -0.49 -8.26
CA ASN A 55 4.23 -0.44 -9.51
C ASN A 55 5.22 -0.34 -10.69
N ILE A 56 4.93 -1.03 -11.78
CA ILE A 56 5.74 -1.10 -12.99
C ILE A 56 6.02 0.27 -13.63
N GLN A 57 5.13 1.25 -13.44
CA GLN A 57 5.35 2.63 -13.89
C GLN A 57 6.50 3.32 -13.13
N HIS A 58 6.86 2.81 -11.96
CA HIS A 58 7.93 3.30 -11.08
C HIS A 58 9.13 2.36 -11.03
N ARG A 59 9.22 1.40 -11.98
CA ARG A 59 10.32 0.43 -12.04
C ARG A 59 11.69 1.12 -12.13
N PRO A 60 12.74 0.59 -11.47
CA PRO A 60 14.08 1.11 -11.65
C PRO A 60 14.60 0.89 -13.07
N ASN A 61 15.52 1.74 -13.52
CA ASN A 61 16.32 1.44 -14.70
C ASN A 61 17.55 0.61 -14.28
N CYS A 62 17.63 -0.62 -14.76
CA CYS A 62 18.70 -1.56 -14.45
C CYS A 62 19.71 -1.75 -15.59
N GLU A 63 19.67 -0.90 -16.62
CA GLU A 63 20.63 -0.95 -17.72
C GLU A 63 22.07 -0.72 -17.22
N GLY A 64 22.98 -1.63 -17.57
CA GLY A 64 24.39 -1.55 -17.20
C GLY A 64 24.72 -1.89 -15.74
N ILE A 65 23.73 -2.27 -14.93
CA ILE A 65 23.96 -2.70 -13.55
C ILE A 65 24.52 -4.14 -13.54
N MET A 66 25.58 -4.35 -12.77
CA MET A 66 26.14 -5.67 -12.48
C MET A 66 25.85 -6.04 -11.03
N CYS A 67 25.11 -7.13 -10.82
CA CYS A 67 24.79 -7.63 -9.49
C CYS A 67 25.85 -8.63 -8.99
N THR A 68 25.89 -8.84 -7.68
CA THR A 68 26.72 -9.91 -7.11
C THR A 68 26.09 -11.27 -7.39
N ALA A 69 26.90 -12.34 -7.38
CA ALA A 69 26.43 -13.70 -7.66
C ALA A 69 25.83 -14.43 -6.43
N VAL A 70 25.64 -13.73 -5.31
CA VAL A 70 24.97 -14.30 -4.13
C VAL A 70 23.48 -14.02 -4.21
N CYS A 71 22.65 -15.00 -3.91
CA CYS A 71 21.22 -14.76 -3.78
C CYS A 71 20.86 -14.18 -2.39
N GLN A 72 19.96 -13.21 -2.34
CA GLN A 72 19.56 -12.53 -1.10
C GLN A 72 18.03 -12.27 -1.02
N GLY A 73 17.40 -12.76 0.04
CA GLY A 73 15.96 -12.54 0.26
C GLY A 73 15.08 -13.44 -0.61
N LEU A 74 13.76 -13.23 -0.56
CA LEU A 74 12.81 -14.15 -1.20
C LEU A 74 12.85 -14.05 -2.73
N ILE A 75 12.79 -12.83 -3.28
CA ILE A 75 12.70 -12.61 -4.73
C ILE A 75 13.97 -13.10 -5.43
N ASP A 76 15.13 -12.65 -4.96
CA ASP A 76 16.41 -12.96 -5.58
C ASP A 76 16.79 -14.45 -5.48
N CYS A 77 16.39 -15.13 -4.41
CA CYS A 77 16.55 -16.58 -4.24
C CYS A 77 15.50 -17.41 -5.01
N GLY A 78 14.56 -16.77 -5.71
CA GLY A 78 13.47 -17.46 -6.42
C GLY A 78 12.42 -18.09 -5.50
N ALA A 79 12.44 -17.77 -4.21
CA ALA A 79 11.50 -18.25 -3.20
C ALA A 79 10.30 -17.30 -2.98
N GLY A 80 10.22 -16.22 -3.75
CA GLY A 80 9.16 -15.23 -3.67
C GLY A 80 8.99 -14.44 -4.95
N LYS A 81 7.95 -13.60 -4.95
CA LYS A 81 7.57 -12.76 -6.09
C LYS A 81 6.89 -11.48 -5.61
N CYS A 82 6.79 -10.52 -6.52
CA CYS A 82 5.91 -9.38 -6.35
C CYS A 82 4.47 -9.78 -6.68
N SER A 83 3.54 -9.47 -5.78
CA SER A 83 2.09 -9.64 -5.99
C SER A 83 1.34 -8.41 -5.52
N CYS A 84 0.13 -8.23 -6.06
CA CYS A 84 -0.76 -7.15 -5.69
C CYS A 84 -1.71 -7.61 -4.60
N ILE A 85 -1.46 -7.15 -3.36
CA ILE A 85 -2.24 -7.52 -2.17
C ILE A 85 -2.80 -6.25 -1.55
N ASP A 86 -4.11 -6.19 -1.36
CA ASP A 86 -4.82 -5.01 -0.83
C ASP A 86 -4.46 -3.71 -1.57
N ASN A 87 -4.43 -3.78 -2.91
CA ASN A 87 -4.04 -2.68 -3.81
C ASN A 87 -2.61 -2.15 -3.60
N ARG A 88 -1.75 -2.93 -2.93
CA ARG A 88 -0.35 -2.60 -2.68
C ARG A 88 0.57 -3.69 -3.23
N CYS A 89 1.62 -3.30 -3.94
CA CYS A 89 2.69 -4.19 -4.33
C CYS A 89 3.45 -4.67 -3.09
N GLN A 90 3.49 -5.99 -2.90
CA GLN A 90 4.10 -6.63 -1.74
C GLN A 90 4.94 -7.84 -2.18
N VAL A 91 5.98 -8.13 -1.41
CA VAL A 91 6.73 -9.38 -1.54
C VAL A 91 5.93 -10.50 -0.88
N VAL A 92 5.66 -11.56 -1.63
CA VAL A 92 5.02 -12.77 -1.11
C VAL A 92 5.90 -13.98 -1.37
N SER A 93 5.80 -14.99 -0.52
CA SER A 93 6.44 -16.29 -0.75
C SER A 93 5.83 -16.96 -2.00
N GLY A 94 6.69 -17.62 -2.77
CA GLY A 94 6.36 -18.33 -4.01
C GLY A 94 5.84 -19.74 -3.79
#